data_AF-A0A813E9B3-F1
#
_entry.id   AF-A0A813E9B3-F1
#
_cell.length_a   1.000
_cell.length_b   1.000
_cell.length_c   1.000
_cell.angle_alpha   90.00
_cell.angle_beta   90.00
_cell.angle_gamma   90.00
#
_symmetry.space_group_name_H-M   'P 1'
#
loop_
_entity.id
_entity.type
_entity.pdbx_description
1 polymer ?
#
loop_
_entity_poly.entity_id
_entity_poly.type
_entity_poly.pdbx_seq_one_letter_code
_entity_poly.pdbx_strand_id
1 'polypeptide(L)'
;MTQAEELEFFGELYAPSDYEAPKPSSEVDDEEDGHHQTAGADADFPGTEWMVDERASPLLAGSLLTMPRAFIAYAADDLLAKDSLLFADRLKAENGPDAVHLLHLQGPLGHGFAKHSHRPEAYAAVAAAGAFASGALRRGR
;
A
#
# COMPACT_ATOMS: atom_id res chain seq x y z
N MET A 1 -18.80 -1.73 -10.86
CA MET A 1 -18.14 -2.42 -9.75
C MET A 1 -18.83 -1.96 -8.48
N THR A 2 -19.36 -2.90 -7.72
CA THR A 2 -20.07 -2.64 -6.46
C THR A 2 -19.06 -2.60 -5.30
N GLN A 3 -19.42 -1.95 -4.20
CA GLN A 3 -18.55 -1.82 -3.02
C GLN A 3 -18.12 -3.19 -2.43
N ALA A 4 -18.94 -4.22 -2.65
CA ALA A 4 -18.63 -5.61 -2.26
C ALA A 4 -17.55 -6.24 -3.17
N GLU A 5 -17.60 -6.00 -4.47
CA GLU A 5 -16.58 -6.48 -5.43
C GLU A 5 -15.23 -5.79 -5.22
N GLU A 6 -15.23 -4.56 -4.72
CA GLU A 6 -14.01 -3.82 -4.37
C GLU A 6 -13.35 -4.39 -3.11
N LEU A 7 -14.14 -4.73 -2.08
CA LEU A 7 -13.66 -5.36 -0.84
C LEU A 7 -13.14 -6.79 -1.05
N GLU A 8 -13.79 -7.61 -1.90
CA GLU A 8 -13.27 -8.94 -2.27
C GLU A 8 -11.93 -8.83 -3.01
N PHE A 9 -11.79 -7.86 -3.92
CA PHE A 9 -10.54 -7.63 -4.64
C PHE A 9 -9.39 -7.20 -3.70
N PHE A 10 -9.67 -6.36 -2.70
CA PHE A 10 -8.67 -6.01 -1.68
C PHE A 10 -8.39 -7.17 -0.71
N GLY A 11 -9.39 -7.98 -0.37
CA GLY A 11 -9.23 -9.19 0.44
C GLY A 11 -8.32 -10.23 -0.21
N GLU A 12 -8.49 -10.49 -1.51
CA GLU A 12 -7.60 -11.41 -2.26
C GLU A 12 -6.18 -10.87 -2.43
N LEU A 13 -6.01 -9.55 -2.54
CA LEU A 13 -4.69 -8.93 -2.74
C LEU A 13 -3.84 -8.89 -1.46
N TYR A 14 -4.49 -8.90 -0.29
CA TYR A 14 -3.86 -8.85 1.03
C TYR A 14 -4.00 -10.16 1.82
N ALA A 15 -4.70 -11.16 1.30
CA ALA A 15 -4.61 -12.52 1.80
C ALA A 15 -3.16 -13.01 1.59
N PRO A 16 -2.44 -13.41 2.66
CA PRO A 16 -1.07 -13.89 2.49
C PRO A 16 -1.10 -15.21 1.72
N SER A 17 -0.71 -15.19 0.44
CA SER A 17 -0.74 -16.39 -0.41
C SER A 17 0.29 -17.44 0.00
N ASP A 18 1.32 -17.07 0.77
CA ASP A 18 2.48 -17.96 1.02
C ASP A 18 3.11 -17.80 2.42
N TYR A 19 2.36 -17.39 3.45
CA TYR A 19 2.89 -17.46 4.82
C TYR A 19 2.95 -18.92 5.29
N GLU A 20 4.04 -19.62 4.98
CA GLU A 20 4.41 -20.84 5.69
C GLU A 20 4.73 -20.46 7.14
N ALA A 21 3.77 -20.70 8.03
CA ALA A 21 4.01 -20.68 9.46
C ALA A 21 5.24 -21.57 9.76
N PRO A 22 6.18 -21.14 10.63
CA PRO A 22 7.30 -21.98 11.01
C PRO A 22 6.76 -23.31 11.54
N LYS A 23 7.11 -24.41 10.87
CA LYS A 23 6.67 -25.75 11.26
C LYS A 23 7.03 -25.97 12.73
N PRO A 24 6.07 -26.29 13.61
CA PRO A 24 6.38 -26.62 14.98
C PRO A 24 7.25 -27.87 14.98
N SER A 25 8.47 -27.72 15.46
CA SER A 25 9.38 -28.83 15.70
C SER A 25 8.90 -29.60 16.94
N SER A 26 8.14 -30.67 16.74
CA SER A 26 8.27 -31.93 17.51
C SER A 26 7.12 -32.86 17.18
N GLU A 27 7.49 -34.08 16.79
CA GLU A 27 6.65 -35.27 16.75
C GLU A 27 5.91 -35.47 18.09
N VAL A 28 4.60 -35.63 18.04
CA VAL A 28 3.84 -36.48 18.98
C VAL A 28 2.71 -37.09 18.17
N ASP A 29 2.78 -38.40 17.96
CA ASP A 29 1.66 -39.24 17.54
C ASP A 29 0.55 -39.15 18.58
N ASP A 30 -0.69 -38.92 18.15
CA ASP A 30 -1.88 -39.54 18.74
C ASP A 30 -3.09 -39.31 17.81
N GLU A 31 -3.71 -40.43 17.39
CA GLU A 31 -5.00 -40.46 16.71
C GLU A 31 -6.11 -40.01 17.68
N GLU A 32 -6.96 -39.05 17.30
CA GLU A 32 -8.35 -39.09 17.73
C GLU A 32 -9.29 -38.19 16.91
N ASP A 33 -10.53 -38.66 16.86
CA ASP A 33 -11.71 -38.20 16.16
C ASP A 33 -12.01 -36.69 16.22
N GLY A 34 -12.71 -36.24 15.16
CA GLY A 34 -13.82 -35.32 15.34
C GLY A 34 -13.61 -33.88 14.87
N HIS A 35 -14.58 -33.43 14.10
CA HIS A 35 -14.90 -32.04 13.73
C HIS A 35 -14.12 -31.45 12.55
N HIS A 36 -14.71 -31.62 11.36
CA HIS A 36 -14.77 -30.53 10.38
C HIS A 36 -15.39 -29.28 11.06
N GLN A 37 -14.54 -28.46 11.67
CA GLN A 37 -14.83 -27.05 11.83
C GLN A 37 -14.55 -26.40 10.48
N THR A 38 -15.61 -26.13 9.73
CA THR A 38 -15.60 -25.06 8.73
C THR A 38 -15.18 -23.79 9.48
N ALA A 39 -13.94 -23.35 9.30
CA ALA A 39 -13.48 -22.06 9.79
C ALA A 39 -14.40 -20.99 9.20
N GLY A 40 -15.34 -20.52 10.02
CA GLY A 40 -16.24 -19.44 9.66
C GLY A 40 -15.42 -18.21 9.29
N ALA A 41 -15.91 -17.47 8.32
CA ALA A 41 -15.34 -16.24 7.78
C ALA A 41 -15.34 -15.05 8.78
N ASP A 42 -15.44 -15.32 10.08
CA ASP A 42 -15.56 -14.33 11.16
C ASP A 42 -14.45 -14.52 12.20
N ALA A 43 -13.22 -14.83 11.75
CA ALA A 43 -12.07 -14.72 12.62
C ALA A 43 -11.76 -13.22 12.81
N ASP A 44 -12.41 -12.61 13.80
CA ASP A 44 -11.97 -11.38 14.43
C ASP A 44 -10.55 -11.61 14.95
N PHE A 45 -9.55 -11.41 14.09
CA PHE A 45 -8.15 -11.39 14.49
C PHE A 45 -7.95 -10.13 15.34
N PRO A 46 -7.76 -10.24 16.67
CA PRO A 46 -7.56 -9.07 17.50
C PRO A 46 -6.33 -8.30 16.99
N GLY A 47 -6.53 -7.03 16.63
CA GLY A 47 -5.49 -6.17 16.08
C GLY A 47 -5.52 -5.97 14.56
N THR A 48 -6.58 -6.36 13.84
CA THR A 48 -6.79 -6.00 12.43
C THR A 48 -7.67 -4.76 12.22
N GLU A 49 -8.16 -4.14 13.30
CA GLU A 49 -8.99 -2.93 13.25
C GLU A 49 -8.36 -1.79 12.43
N TRP A 50 -7.02 -1.71 12.41
CA TRP A 50 -6.30 -0.72 11.61
C TRP A 50 -6.34 -0.99 10.11
N MET A 51 -6.58 -2.24 9.67
CA MET A 51 -6.62 -2.59 8.24
C MET A 51 -7.80 -1.94 7.53
N VAL A 52 -8.87 -1.62 8.27
CA VAL A 52 -10.06 -0.93 7.78
C VAL A 52 -10.12 0.55 8.19
N ASP A 53 -9.13 1.03 8.94
CA ASP A 53 -9.04 2.43 9.36
C ASP A 53 -8.45 3.29 8.23
N GLU A 54 -9.22 4.26 7.72
CA GLU A 54 -8.78 5.18 6.67
C GLU A 54 -7.52 5.99 7.05
N ARG A 55 -7.23 6.15 8.35
CA ARG A 55 -6.03 6.84 8.82
C ARG A 55 -4.76 5.99 8.66
N ALA A 56 -4.92 4.67 8.64
CA ALA A 56 -3.84 3.72 8.38
C ALA A 56 -3.77 3.36 6.89
N SER A 57 -4.92 3.26 6.24
CA SER A 57 -5.07 2.94 4.81
C SER A 57 -5.85 4.05 4.09
N PRO A 58 -5.20 5.16 3.67
CA PRO A 58 -5.87 6.28 3.00
C PRO A 58 -6.64 5.92 1.73
N LEU A 59 -6.34 4.77 1.12
CA LEU A 59 -7.12 4.21 0.02
C LEU A 59 -8.58 3.90 0.40
N LEU A 60 -8.88 3.72 1.68
CA LEU A 60 -10.23 3.47 2.20
C LEU A 60 -11.01 4.73 2.53
N ALA A 61 -10.39 5.91 2.44
CA ALA A 61 -11.06 7.16 2.78
C ALA A 61 -12.35 7.33 1.95
N GLY A 62 -13.42 7.88 2.53
CA GLY A 62 -14.68 8.08 1.79
C GLY A 62 -14.53 9.00 0.57
N SER A 63 -13.59 9.95 0.62
CA SER A 63 -13.20 10.80 -0.49
C SER A 63 -11.79 11.36 -0.28
N LEU A 64 -11.09 11.64 -1.39
CA LEU A 64 -9.81 12.35 -1.42
C LEU A 64 -9.98 13.77 -2.00
N LEU A 65 -11.20 14.28 -2.14
CA LEU A 65 -11.46 15.63 -2.63
C LEU A 65 -10.79 16.69 -1.75
N THR A 66 -10.32 17.75 -2.39
CA THR A 66 -9.63 18.90 -1.76
C THR A 66 -8.28 18.58 -1.13
N MET A 67 -7.77 17.36 -1.28
CA MET A 67 -6.41 17.05 -0.86
C MET A 67 -5.39 17.93 -1.62
N PRO A 68 -4.30 18.34 -0.96
CA PRO A 68 -3.22 19.04 -1.63
C PRO A 68 -2.65 18.23 -2.78
N ARG A 69 -2.11 18.93 -3.79
CA ARG A 69 -1.38 18.28 -4.88
C ARG A 69 -0.21 17.46 -4.31
N ALA A 70 -0.04 16.24 -4.79
CA ALA A 70 0.95 15.31 -4.30
C ALA A 70 2.09 15.10 -5.31
N PHE A 71 3.26 14.75 -4.78
CA PHE A 71 4.34 14.13 -5.53
C PHE A 71 4.57 12.74 -4.96
N ILE A 72 4.47 11.72 -5.80
CA ILE A 72 4.61 10.31 -5.40
C ILE A 72 5.74 9.71 -6.23
N ALA A 73 6.79 9.28 -5.54
CA ALA A 73 7.87 8.52 -6.15
C ALA A 73 7.81 7.07 -5.64
N TYR A 74 7.88 6.12 -6.56
CA TYR A 74 7.86 4.69 -6.23
C TYR A 74 8.91 3.95 -7.06
N ALA A 75 9.48 2.90 -6.48
CA ALA A 75 10.39 2.00 -7.18
C ALA A 75 9.59 0.86 -7.82
N ALA A 76 9.98 0.45 -9.04
CA ALA A 76 9.30 -0.59 -9.79
C ALA A 76 9.28 -1.95 -9.05
N ASP A 77 10.29 -2.21 -8.25
CA ASP A 77 10.51 -3.45 -7.49
C ASP A 77 10.02 -3.36 -6.02
N ASP A 78 9.34 -2.29 -5.63
CA ASP A 78 8.69 -2.17 -4.32
C ASP A 78 7.35 -2.91 -4.31
N LEU A 79 7.09 -3.73 -3.28
CA LEU A 79 5.80 -4.41 -3.08
C LEU A 79 4.64 -3.41 -2.97
N LEU A 80 4.90 -2.18 -2.52
CA LEU A 80 3.93 -1.09 -2.39
C LEU A 80 3.77 -0.22 -3.65
N ALA A 81 4.44 -0.59 -4.75
CA ALA A 81 4.34 0.16 -6.01
C ALA A 81 2.90 0.19 -6.54
N LYS A 82 2.17 -0.91 -6.40
CA LYS A 82 0.78 -1.01 -6.83
C LYS A 82 -0.12 -0.07 -6.03
N ASP A 83 0.02 -0.03 -4.70
CA ASP A 83 -0.78 0.86 -3.85
C ASP A 83 -0.49 2.33 -4.14
N SER A 84 0.78 2.66 -4.43
CA SER A 84 1.18 4.01 -4.84
C SER A 84 0.46 4.46 -6.11
N LEU A 85 0.32 3.54 -7.09
CA LEU A 85 -0.41 3.81 -8.33
C LEU A 85 -1.92 3.94 -8.10
N LEU A 86 -2.52 3.03 -7.33
CA LEU A 86 -3.95 3.08 -7.01
C LEU A 86 -4.31 4.39 -6.31
N PHE A 87 -3.51 4.82 -5.33
CA PHE A 87 -3.74 6.07 -4.63
C PHE A 87 -3.60 7.27 -5.56
N ALA A 88 -2.59 7.26 -6.43
CA ALA A 88 -2.37 8.33 -7.41
C ALA A 88 -3.52 8.46 -8.42
N ASP A 89 -4.02 7.34 -8.93
CA ASP A 89 -5.12 7.32 -9.89
C ASP A 89 -6.42 7.78 -9.24
N ARG A 90 -6.69 7.35 -8.00
CA ARG A 90 -7.84 7.84 -7.23
C ARG A 90 -7.75 9.34 -6.97
N LEU A 91 -6.59 9.85 -6.55
CA LEU A 91 -6.41 11.29 -6.31
C LEU A 91 -6.66 12.11 -7.59
N LYS A 92 -6.19 11.62 -8.76
CA LYS A 92 -6.43 12.26 -10.06
C LYS A 92 -7.89 12.18 -10.49
N ALA A 93 -8.56 11.07 -10.25
CA ALA A 93 -9.97 10.91 -10.59
C ALA A 93 -10.86 11.91 -9.82
N GLU A 94 -10.55 12.14 -8.54
CA GLU A 94 -11.33 13.04 -7.69
C GLU A 94 -10.92 14.52 -7.84
N ASN A 95 -9.64 14.83 -8.02
CA ASN A 95 -9.13 16.22 -8.00
C ASN A 95 -8.60 16.74 -9.35
N GLY A 96 -8.67 15.91 -10.40
CA GLY A 96 -8.18 16.23 -11.74
C GLY A 96 -6.75 15.75 -12.02
N PRO A 97 -6.33 15.73 -13.30
CA PRO A 97 -5.08 15.11 -13.74
C PRO A 97 -3.82 15.74 -13.12
N ASP A 98 -3.88 17.02 -12.75
CA ASP A 98 -2.77 17.76 -12.17
C ASP A 98 -2.60 17.57 -10.66
N ALA A 99 -3.47 16.76 -10.03
CA ALA A 99 -3.45 16.50 -8.59
C ALA A 99 -2.22 15.71 -8.14
N VAL A 100 -1.60 14.91 -9.02
CA VAL A 100 -0.44 14.09 -8.68
C VAL A 100 0.65 14.18 -9.73
N HIS A 101 1.88 14.38 -9.28
CA HIS A 101 3.10 14.15 -10.06
C HIS A 101 3.69 12.79 -9.68
N LEU A 102 3.73 11.86 -10.62
CA LEU A 102 4.30 10.53 -10.41
C LEU A 102 5.73 10.47 -10.94
N LEU A 103 6.64 9.90 -10.14
CA LEU A 103 7.98 9.53 -10.57
C LEU A 103 8.17 8.03 -10.39
N HIS A 104 8.20 7.32 -11.51
CA HIS A 104 8.50 5.90 -11.57
C HIS A 104 10.02 5.69 -11.65
N LEU A 105 10.59 5.01 -10.67
CA LEU A 105 12.03 4.73 -10.62
C LEU A 105 12.30 3.31 -11.11
N GLN A 106 13.10 3.20 -12.17
CA GLN A 106 13.53 1.93 -12.75
C GLN A 106 14.76 1.38 -12.00
N GLY A 107 14.85 0.05 -11.86
CA GLY A 107 16.00 -0.64 -11.27
C GLY A 107 15.75 -1.16 -9.85
N PRO A 108 16.71 -1.92 -9.27
CA PRO A 108 16.57 -2.55 -7.96
C PRO A 108 16.81 -1.55 -6.83
N LEU A 109 15.89 -0.60 -6.69
CA LEU A 109 15.93 0.41 -5.63
C LEU A 109 15.23 -0.11 -4.38
N GLY A 110 14.12 -0.82 -4.57
CA GLY A 110 13.31 -1.41 -3.54
C GLY A 110 12.67 -0.39 -2.61
N HIS A 111 12.01 -0.93 -1.60
CA HIS A 111 11.41 -0.14 -0.54
C HIS A 111 12.45 0.67 0.24
N GLY A 112 12.13 1.94 0.52
CA GLY A 112 12.99 2.81 1.32
C GLY A 112 14.22 3.38 0.57
N PHE A 113 14.22 3.36 -0.77
CA PHE A 113 15.31 3.85 -1.62
C PHE A 113 15.84 5.24 -1.24
N ALA A 114 15.00 6.12 -0.68
CA ALA A 114 15.38 7.47 -0.28
C ALA A 114 16.52 7.52 0.76
N LYS A 115 16.75 6.43 1.51
CA LYS A 115 17.87 6.30 2.46
C LYS A 115 19.23 6.11 1.75
N HIS A 116 19.22 5.81 0.46
CA HIS A 116 20.42 5.50 -0.33
C HIS A 116 20.78 6.64 -1.27
N SER A 117 20.95 7.86 -0.74
CA SER A 117 21.27 9.07 -1.52
C SER A 117 22.58 9.00 -2.31
N HIS A 118 23.44 8.00 -2.06
CA HIS A 118 24.61 7.72 -2.89
C HIS A 118 24.26 7.10 -4.25
N ARG A 119 23.06 6.55 -4.41
CA ARG A 119 22.55 6.02 -5.70
C ARG A 119 21.98 7.17 -6.53
N PRO A 120 22.36 7.33 -7.81
CA PRO A 120 21.90 8.45 -8.63
C PRO A 120 20.38 8.57 -8.73
N GLU A 121 19.66 7.46 -8.87
CA GLU A 121 18.21 7.43 -9.03
C GLU A 121 17.49 7.84 -7.74
N ALA A 122 17.97 7.36 -6.59
CA ALA A 122 17.45 7.76 -5.29
C ALA A 122 17.71 9.24 -5.01
N TYR A 123 18.91 9.73 -5.32
CA TYR A 123 19.24 11.16 -5.22
C TYR A 123 18.32 12.00 -6.12
N ALA A 124 18.14 11.61 -7.37
CA ALA A 124 17.27 12.31 -8.31
C ALA A 124 15.82 12.37 -7.82
N ALA A 125 15.31 11.27 -7.24
CA ALA A 125 13.97 11.22 -6.67
C ALA A 125 13.80 12.19 -5.48
N VAL A 126 14.77 12.20 -4.56
CA VAL A 126 14.76 13.13 -3.40
C VAL A 126 14.86 14.58 -3.86
N ALA A 127 15.75 14.87 -4.83
CA ALA A 127 15.90 16.21 -5.39
C ALA A 127 14.61 16.68 -6.10
N ALA A 128 13.96 15.80 -6.87
CA ALA A 128 12.69 16.10 -7.54
C ALA A 128 11.57 16.39 -6.53
N ALA A 129 11.47 15.59 -5.46
CA ALA A 129 10.52 15.83 -4.37
C ALA A 129 10.77 17.19 -3.70
N GLY A 130 12.02 17.54 -3.43
CA GLY A 130 12.40 18.84 -2.87
C GLY A 130 12.06 20.02 -3.78
N ALA A 131 12.27 19.87 -5.08
CA ALA A 131 11.89 20.88 -6.08
C ALA A 131 10.36 21.06 -6.15
N PHE A 132 9.61 19.96 -6.16
CA PHE A 132 8.15 19.98 -6.10
C PHE A 132 7.65 20.72 -4.86
N ALA A 133 8.13 20.35 -3.67
CA ALA A 133 7.74 20.98 -2.41
C ALA A 133 8.05 22.49 -2.41
N SER A 134 9.24 22.88 -2.90
CA SER A 134 9.63 24.28 -3.03
C SER A 134 8.71 25.07 -3.96
N GLY A 135 8.26 24.46 -5.05
CA GLY A 135 7.29 25.05 -5.98
C GLY A 135 5.89 25.16 -5.39
N ALA A 136 5.43 24.12 -4.69
CA ALA A 136 4.12 24.06 -4.05
C ALA A 136 3.97 25.14 -2.96
N LEU A 137 4.99 25.30 -2.11
CA LEU A 137 4.99 26.31 -1.04
C LEU A 137 4.91 27.76 -1.56
N ARG A 138 5.42 28.02 -2.77
CA ARG A 138 5.39 29.36 -3.37
C ARG A 138 4.03 29.73 -3.96
N ARG A 139 3.16 28.75 -4.25
CA ARG A 139 1.84 28.98 -4.85
C ARG A 139 0.70 29.02 -3.81
N GLY A 140 0.99 28.67 -2.56
CA GLY A 140 0.03 28.72 -1.44
C GLY A 140 0.05 30.05 -0.65
N ARG A 141 0.74 31.07 -1.14
CA ARG A 141 0.67 32.46 -0.66
C ARG A 141 -0.01 33.31 -1.71
#